data_AF-A0A6G8RWS8-F1
#
_entry.id   AF-A0A6G8RWS8-F1
#
_cell.length_a   1.000
_cell.length_b   1.000
_cell.length_c   1.000
_cell.angle_alpha   90.00
_cell.angle_beta   90.00
_cell.angle_gamma   90.00
#
_symmetry.space_group_name_H-M   'P 1'
#
loop_
_entity.id
_entity.type
_entity.pdbx_description
1 polymer ?
#
loop_
_entity_poly.entity_id
_entity_poly.type
_entity_poly.pdbx_seq_one_letter_code
_entity_poly.pdbx_strand_id
1 'polypeptide(L)'
;MKKIIIMTCLYCLSYTGVWAKIPEHAFWNADRTLAVASEKKGKRTNLMLYIHRLSHLREIDISQVEGMNLGKLGLGRREYYDRIETTPIAWVQRNDGKFQVDIQTQVWKNGKRQTVKEYVVFDANGMVYWR
;
A
#
# COMPACT_ATOMS: atom_id res chain seq x y z
N MET A 1 45.73 -42.94 -10.17
CA MET A 1 45.54 -41.52 -9.78
C MET A 1 44.06 -41.15 -9.99
N LYS A 2 43.28 -41.04 -8.90
CA LYS A 2 41.84 -40.72 -8.96
C LYS A 2 41.66 -39.19 -8.94
N LYS A 3 41.04 -38.63 -9.98
CA LYS A 3 40.66 -37.21 -10.02
C LYS A 3 39.37 -37.03 -9.22
N ILE A 4 39.45 -36.29 -8.12
CA ILE A 4 38.29 -35.84 -7.35
C ILE A 4 37.78 -34.58 -8.05
N ILE A 5 36.59 -34.65 -8.64
CA ILE A 5 35.88 -33.49 -9.16
C ILE A 5 35.20 -32.85 -7.96
N ILE A 6 35.74 -31.73 -7.50
CA ILE A 6 35.10 -30.87 -6.50
C ILE A 6 33.99 -30.12 -7.25
N MET A 7 32.76 -30.60 -7.12
CA MET A 7 31.56 -29.91 -7.57
C MET A 7 31.26 -28.81 -6.55
N THR A 8 31.89 -27.65 -6.72
CA THR A 8 31.60 -26.47 -5.92
C THR A 8 30.19 -26.00 -6.27
N CYS A 9 29.24 -26.38 -5.41
CA CYS A 9 27.87 -25.92 -5.45
C CYS A 9 27.86 -24.39 -5.33
N LEU A 10 27.53 -23.72 -6.44
CA LEU A 10 27.21 -22.29 -6.45
C LEU A 10 25.99 -22.10 -5.54
N TYR A 11 26.21 -21.63 -4.31
CA TYR A 11 25.13 -21.07 -3.49
C TYR A 11 24.67 -19.78 -4.18
N CYS A 12 23.76 -19.93 -5.14
CA CYS A 12 22.86 -18.88 -5.53
C CYS A 12 21.90 -18.69 -4.34
N LEU A 13 22.34 -17.87 -3.37
CA LEU A 13 21.48 -17.38 -2.30
C LEU A 13 20.35 -16.60 -2.97
N SER A 14 19.23 -17.28 -3.14
CA SER A 14 17.96 -16.75 -3.62
C SER A 14 17.47 -15.67 -2.65
N TYR A 15 17.96 -14.45 -2.84
CA TYR A 15 17.45 -13.23 -2.21
C TYR A 15 16.12 -12.78 -2.85
N THR A 16 15.26 -13.74 -3.20
CA THR A 16 14.02 -13.52 -3.96
C THR A 16 12.76 -13.56 -3.10
N GLY A 17 12.86 -13.90 -1.81
CA GLY A 17 11.70 -14.23 -0.98
C GLY A 17 10.83 -13.05 -0.52
N VAL A 18 11.37 -11.84 -0.44
CA VAL A 18 10.65 -10.68 0.16
C VAL A 18 10.02 -9.78 -0.91
N TRP A 19 10.74 -9.55 -2.02
CA TRP A 19 10.28 -8.70 -3.12
C TRP A 19 9.15 -9.32 -3.94
N ALA A 20 9.09 -10.66 -4.02
CA ALA A 20 8.06 -11.38 -4.76
C ALA A 20 6.63 -11.20 -4.21
N LYS A 21 6.47 -10.59 -3.03
CA LYS A 21 5.17 -10.38 -2.38
C LYS A 21 4.55 -8.99 -2.60
N ILE A 22 5.34 -7.99 -2.95
CA ILE A 22 4.83 -6.63 -3.14
C ILE A 22 4.42 -6.46 -4.61
N PRO A 23 3.19 -6.01 -4.91
CA PRO A 23 2.75 -5.85 -6.29
C PRO A 23 3.65 -4.87 -7.07
N GLU A 24 3.94 -5.19 -8.34
CA GLU A 24 4.79 -4.34 -9.20
C GLU A 24 4.26 -2.92 -9.36
N HIS A 25 2.93 -2.75 -9.31
CA HIS A 25 2.24 -1.47 -9.40
C HIS A 25 2.12 -0.72 -8.06
N ALA A 26 2.79 -1.17 -7.01
CA ALA A 26 2.75 -0.49 -5.72
C ALA A 26 3.37 0.93 -5.80
N PHE A 27 2.79 1.85 -5.05
CA PHE A 27 3.26 3.23 -4.94
C PHE A 27 4.35 3.33 -3.87
N TRP A 28 5.60 3.35 -4.33
CA TRP A 28 6.79 3.37 -3.49
C TRP A 28 7.12 4.76 -2.96
N ASN A 29 7.68 4.81 -1.76
CA ASN A 29 8.37 6.01 -1.27
C ASN A 29 9.79 6.10 -1.90
N ALA A 30 10.46 7.24 -1.69
CA ALA A 30 11.73 7.55 -2.36
C ALA A 30 12.86 6.54 -2.07
N ASP A 31 12.93 6.00 -0.86
CA ASP A 31 13.98 5.07 -0.45
C ASP A 31 13.60 3.58 -0.63
N ARG A 32 12.40 3.30 -1.16
CA ARG A 32 11.85 1.95 -1.38
C ARG A 32 11.77 1.08 -0.11
N THR A 33 11.56 1.71 1.04
CA THR A 33 11.27 1.00 2.30
C THR A 33 9.78 0.93 2.61
N LEU A 34 8.96 1.73 1.94
CA LEU A 34 7.51 1.77 2.12
C LEU A 34 6.81 1.71 0.75
N ALA A 35 5.69 0.99 0.69
CA ALA A 35 4.86 0.96 -0.49
C ALA A 35 3.37 0.89 -0.13
N VAL A 36 2.51 1.43 -0.98
CA VAL A 36 1.06 1.19 -0.91
C VAL A 36 0.58 0.60 -2.21
N ALA A 37 -0.06 -0.56 -2.16
CA ALA A 37 -0.74 -1.12 -3.32
C ALA A 37 -2.25 -0.90 -3.21
N SER A 38 -2.88 -0.61 -4.34
CA SER A 38 -4.33 -0.52 -4.47
C SER A 38 -4.81 -1.59 -5.44
N GLU A 39 -5.80 -2.36 -5.03
CA GLU A 39 -6.42 -3.41 -5.83
C GLU A 39 -7.94 -3.25 -5.81
N LYS A 40 -8.54 -3.20 -7.01
CA LYS A 40 -9.99 -3.08 -7.14
C LYS A 40 -10.66 -4.43 -6.88
N LYS A 41 -11.57 -4.48 -5.92
CA LYS A 41 -12.38 -5.66 -5.57
C LYS A 41 -13.86 -5.30 -5.59
N GLY A 42 -14.49 -5.44 -6.76
CA GLY A 42 -15.88 -5.01 -6.98
C GLY A 42 -16.03 -3.49 -6.85
N LYS A 43 -16.92 -3.03 -5.95
CA LYS A 43 -17.10 -1.60 -5.60
C LYS A 43 -16.17 -1.12 -4.46
N ARG A 44 -15.24 -1.94 -4.00
CA ARG A 44 -14.26 -1.59 -2.97
C ARG A 44 -12.86 -1.54 -3.58
N THR A 45 -11.99 -0.75 -2.97
CA THR A 45 -10.55 -0.88 -3.17
C THR A 45 -9.91 -1.46 -1.92
N ASN A 46 -9.16 -2.55 -2.08
CA ASN A 46 -8.24 -3.04 -1.06
C ASN A 46 -6.96 -2.18 -1.13
N LEU A 47 -6.55 -1.59 -0.02
CA LEU A 47 -5.32 -0.82 0.10
C LEU A 47 -4.38 -1.46 1.13
N MET A 48 -3.30 -2.07 0.65
CA MET A 48 -2.26 -2.63 1.52
C MET A 48 -1.08 -1.67 1.64
N LEU A 49 -0.70 -1.38 2.87
CA LEU A 49 0.55 -0.72 3.22
C LEU A 49 1.62 -1.78 3.51
N TYR A 50 2.78 -1.62 2.89
CA TYR A 50 3.94 -2.48 3.04
C TYR A 50 5.06 -1.70 3.74
N ILE A 51 5.61 -2.26 4.81
CA ILE A 51 6.82 -1.77 5.47
C ILE A 51 7.91 -2.81 5.26
N HIS A 52 8.90 -2.44 4.47
CA HIS A 52 10.05 -3.26 4.13
C HIS A 52 11.29 -2.79 4.90
N ARG A 53 11.82 -3.66 5.76
CA ARG A 53 13.06 -3.41 6.51
C ARG A 53 13.96 -4.64 6.49
N LEU A 54 15.13 -4.50 5.88
CA LEU A 54 16.16 -5.53 5.78
C LEU A 54 15.62 -6.84 5.18
N SER A 55 15.16 -7.75 6.04
CA SER A 55 14.62 -9.08 5.71
C SER A 55 13.16 -9.28 6.11
N HIS A 56 12.50 -8.25 6.66
CA HIS A 56 11.14 -8.33 7.15
C HIS A 56 10.20 -7.48 6.29
N LEU A 57 9.10 -8.09 5.86
CA LEU A 57 7.98 -7.43 5.23
C LEU A 57 6.80 -7.46 6.20
N ARG A 58 6.25 -6.29 6.50
CA ARG A 58 4.99 -6.15 7.22
C ARG A 58 3.93 -5.64 6.27
N GLU A 59 2.77 -6.27 6.30
CA GLU A 59 1.60 -5.95 5.48
C GLU A 59 0.50 -5.45 6.42
N ILE A 60 -0.10 -4.31 6.10
CA ILE A 60 -1.10 -3.65 6.94
C ILE A 60 -2.28 -3.26 6.07
N ASP A 61 -3.47 -3.74 6.45
CA ASP A 61 -4.69 -3.33 5.78
C ASP A 61 -5.09 -1.91 6.18
N ILE A 62 -5.04 -1.00 5.21
CA ILE A 62 -5.45 0.40 5.37
C ILE A 62 -6.70 0.74 4.57
N SER A 63 -7.45 -0.26 4.07
CA SER A 63 -8.66 -0.08 3.24
C SER A 63 -9.77 0.70 3.95
N GLN A 64 -9.72 0.80 5.29
CA GLN A 64 -10.62 1.64 6.08
C GLN A 64 -10.60 3.11 5.62
N VAL A 65 -9.49 3.60 5.09
CA VAL A 65 -9.36 4.98 4.59
C VAL A 65 -10.36 5.33 3.48
N GLU A 66 -10.74 4.35 2.64
CA GLU A 66 -11.80 4.56 1.64
C GLU A 66 -13.12 4.88 2.33
N GLY A 67 -13.47 4.15 3.39
CA GLY A 67 -14.69 4.40 4.16
C GLY A 67 -14.70 5.79 4.81
N MET A 68 -13.56 6.24 5.33
CA MET A 68 -13.40 7.58 5.89
C MET A 68 -13.61 8.66 4.83
N ASN A 69 -12.99 8.48 3.65
CA ASN A 69 -13.20 9.36 2.50
C ASN A 69 -14.67 9.42 2.07
N LEU A 70 -15.35 8.27 1.94
CA LEU A 70 -16.77 8.24 1.60
C LEU A 70 -17.65 8.91 2.68
N GLY A 71 -17.24 8.83 3.95
CA GLY A 71 -17.87 9.53 5.06
C GLY A 71 -17.87 11.06 4.86
N LYS A 72 -16.77 11.62 4.35
CA LYS A 72 -16.66 13.07 4.04
C LYS A 72 -17.63 13.54 2.97
N LEU A 73 -18.10 12.63 2.11
CA LEU A 73 -19.10 12.92 1.08
C LEU A 73 -20.54 12.87 1.61
N GLY A 74 -20.75 12.62 2.91
CA GLY A 74 -22.06 12.50 3.54
C GLY A 74 -22.83 11.22 3.16
N LEU A 75 -22.20 10.32 2.39
CA LEU A 75 -22.79 9.12 1.83
C LEU A 75 -21.78 7.97 1.92
N GLY A 76 -21.72 7.32 3.08
CA GLY A 76 -20.76 6.22 3.34
C GLY A 76 -21.08 4.90 2.63
N ARG A 77 -22.30 4.76 2.09
CA ARG A 77 -22.77 3.55 1.40
C ARG A 77 -22.29 3.56 -0.06
N ARG A 78 -21.58 2.51 -0.45
CA ARG A 78 -20.93 2.37 -1.76
C ARG A 78 -21.93 2.20 -2.90
N GLU A 79 -23.14 1.77 -2.56
CA GLU A 79 -24.22 1.50 -3.50
C GLU A 79 -24.69 2.77 -4.20
N TYR A 80 -24.50 3.94 -3.58
CA TYR A 80 -24.87 5.24 -4.12
C TYR A 80 -23.97 5.76 -5.23
N TYR A 81 -22.86 5.08 -5.50
CA TYR A 81 -21.88 5.49 -6.50
C TYR A 81 -21.81 4.48 -7.64
N ASP A 82 -21.66 5.01 -8.85
CA ASP A 82 -21.50 4.25 -10.08
C ASP A 82 -20.11 3.60 -10.11
N ARG A 83 -19.11 4.35 -9.65
CA ARG A 83 -17.70 3.96 -9.59
C ARG A 83 -17.04 4.58 -8.38
N ILE A 84 -16.13 3.84 -7.76
CA ILE A 84 -15.28 4.28 -6.66
C ILE A 84 -13.86 3.84 -7.01
N GLU A 85 -12.90 4.76 -6.87
CA GLU A 85 -11.48 4.48 -7.08
C GLU A 85 -10.69 5.14 -5.97
N THR A 86 -9.91 4.35 -5.24
CA THR A 86 -9.05 4.83 -4.17
C THR A 86 -7.60 4.55 -4.50
N THR A 87 -6.74 5.57 -4.48
CA THR A 87 -5.32 5.44 -4.83
C THR A 87 -4.45 6.27 -3.88
N PRO A 88 -3.24 5.80 -3.53
CA PRO A 88 -2.23 6.65 -2.92
C PRO A 88 -1.79 7.72 -3.93
N ILE A 89 -1.48 8.92 -3.45
CA ILE A 89 -1.11 10.05 -4.32
C ILE A 89 0.16 10.77 -3.88
N ALA A 90 0.54 10.70 -2.60
CA ALA A 90 1.75 11.36 -2.12
C ALA A 90 2.27 10.71 -0.84
N TRP A 91 3.59 10.60 -0.73
CA TRP A 91 4.27 10.40 0.54
C TRP A 91 4.59 11.77 1.14
N VAL A 92 4.26 11.97 2.41
CA VAL A 92 4.45 13.24 3.11
C VAL A 92 5.56 13.08 4.15
N GLN A 93 6.58 13.93 4.06
CA GLN A 93 7.66 13.95 5.04
C GLN A 93 7.13 14.50 6.37
N ARG A 94 7.55 13.87 7.47
CA ARG A 94 7.20 14.27 8.83
C ARG A 94 8.45 14.34 9.68
N ASN A 95 8.39 15.13 10.75
CA ASN A 95 9.46 15.32 11.72
C ASN A 95 9.15 14.69 13.10
N ASP A 96 8.05 13.93 13.22
CA ASP A 96 7.57 13.34 14.47
C ASP A 96 7.86 11.83 14.58
N GLY A 97 8.78 11.32 13.78
CA GLY A 97 9.15 9.90 13.72
C GLY A 97 8.09 8.99 13.09
N LYS A 98 7.03 9.56 12.50
CA LYS A 98 5.98 8.80 11.80
C LYS A 98 6.09 8.98 10.29
N PHE A 99 5.37 8.14 9.57
CA PHE A 99 5.19 8.21 8.13
C PHE A 99 3.78 8.64 7.80
N GLN A 100 3.60 9.28 6.66
CA GLN A 100 2.29 9.61 6.14
C GLN A 100 2.22 9.38 4.64
N VAL A 101 1.08 8.82 4.22
CA VAL A 101 0.68 8.72 2.82
C VAL A 101 -0.69 9.36 2.66
N ASP A 102 -0.80 10.24 1.67
CA ASP A 102 -2.08 10.82 1.27
C ASP A 102 -2.78 9.86 0.30
N ILE A 103 -4.03 9.53 0.61
CA ILE A 103 -4.89 8.64 -0.15
C ILE A 103 -6.07 9.43 -0.71
N GLN A 104 -6.25 9.36 -2.02
CA GLN A 104 -7.35 9.98 -2.72
C GLN A 104 -8.43 8.96 -3.05
N THR A 105 -9.68 9.28 -2.79
CA THR A 105 -10.83 8.55 -3.33
C THR A 105 -11.58 9.43 -4.32
N GLN A 106 -11.72 8.93 -5.55
CA GLN A 106 -12.58 9.49 -6.58
C GLN A 106 -13.87 8.67 -6.64
N VAL A 107 -15.02 9.36 -6.71
CA VAL A 107 -16.32 8.71 -6.89
C VAL A 107 -17.07 9.34 -8.05
N TRP A 108 -17.91 8.53 -8.69
CA TRP A 108 -18.81 8.97 -9.75
C TRP A 108 -20.25 8.72 -9.30
N LYS A 109 -21.09 9.74 -9.44
CA LYS A 109 -22.51 9.67 -9.14
C LYS A 109 -23.27 10.53 -10.14
N ASN A 110 -24.23 9.93 -10.85
CA ASN A 110 -25.08 10.64 -11.82
C ASN A 110 -24.25 11.42 -12.85
N GLY A 111 -23.18 10.80 -13.35
CA GLY A 111 -22.26 11.42 -14.32
C GLY A 111 -21.31 12.49 -13.76
N LYS A 112 -21.37 12.82 -12.46
CA LYS A 112 -20.47 13.78 -11.82
C LYS A 112 -19.36 13.06 -11.07
N ARG A 113 -18.11 13.52 -11.25
CA ARG A 113 -16.95 13.06 -10.48
C ARG A 113 -16.75 13.94 -9.25
N GLN A 114 -16.60 13.33 -8.09
CA GLN A 114 -16.18 13.99 -6.86
C GLN A 114 -14.85 13.38 -6.40
N THR A 115 -14.08 14.15 -5.63
CA THR A 115 -12.76 13.74 -5.16
C THR A 115 -12.60 14.18 -3.72
N VAL A 116 -12.16 13.25 -2.87
CA VAL A 116 -11.86 13.46 -1.46
C VAL A 116 -10.51 12.83 -1.14
N LYS A 117 -9.89 13.33 -0.08
CA LYS A 117 -8.58 12.88 0.37
C LYS A 117 -8.61 12.62 1.86
N GLU A 118 -7.89 11.60 2.27
CA GLU A 118 -7.58 11.30 3.66
C GLU A 118 -6.14 10.84 3.73
N TYR A 119 -5.47 11.16 4.82
CA TYR A 119 -4.11 10.71 5.04
C TYR A 119 -4.07 9.54 6.01
N VAL A 120 -3.12 8.63 5.82
CA VAL A 120 -2.83 7.54 6.75
C VAL A 120 -1.50 7.86 7.41
N VAL A 121 -1.51 8.02 8.74
CA VAL A 121 -0.29 8.15 9.55
C VAL A 121 0.01 6.82 10.22
N PHE A 122 1.26 6.41 10.21
CA PHE A 122 1.70 5.18 10.87
C PHE A 122 3.14 5.29 11.38
N ASP A 123 3.50 4.46 12.36
CA ASP A 123 4.86 4.38 12.87
C ASP A 123 5.69 3.29 12.18
N ALA A 124 6.98 3.22 12.54
CA ALA A 124 7.90 2.20 12.06
C ALA A 124 7.48 0.74 12.37
N ASN A 125 6.61 0.55 13.37
CA ASN A 125 6.09 -0.76 13.76
C ASN A 125 4.80 -1.12 13.00
N GLY A 126 4.26 -0.20 12.20
CA GLY A 126 3.01 -0.40 11.48
C GLY A 126 1.76 -0.12 12.31
N MET A 127 1.89 0.54 13.46
CA MET A 127 0.73 1.07 14.17
C MET A 127 0.14 2.22 13.35
N VAL A 128 -1.12 2.08 12.94
CA VAL A 128 -1.85 3.11 12.19
C VAL A 128 -2.63 4.01 13.14
N TYR A 129 -2.54 5.32 12.93
CA TYR A 129 -3.21 6.34 13.72
C TYR A 129 -4.36 6.94 12.91
N TRP A 130 -5.54 6.36 13.08
CA TRP A 130 -6.79 6.89 12.52
C TRP A 130 -7.19 8.19 13.22
N ARG A 131 -7.78 9.13 12.46
CA ARG A 131 -8.29 10.41 12.97
C ARG A 131 -9.68 10.67 12.43
#